data_AF-A0A5R8Y4W4-F1
#
_entry.id   AF-A0A5R8Y4W4-F1
#
_cell.length_a   1.000
_cell.length_b   1.000
_cell.length_c   1.000
_cell.angle_alpha   90.00
_cell.angle_beta   90.00
_cell.angle_gamma   90.00
#
_symmetry.space_group_name_H-M   'P 1'
#
loop_
_entity.id
_entity.type
_entity.pdbx_description
1 polymer ?
#
loop_
_entity_poly.entity_id
_entity_poly.type
_entity_poly.pdbx_seq_one_letter_code
_entity_poly.pdbx_strand_id
1 'polypeptide(L)'
;MSDFNPVFIVFFLVLVALVFLIFKRTNSNYKPSYLKKQELVKQYEYEMLKLISKYEKEPEVLKVKKIEFLKQASSELHNNIFFEDKEAKALVQKLASL
;
A
#
# COMPACT_ATOMS: atom_id res chain seq x y z
N MET A 1 41.79 -24.93 30.02
CA MET A 1 41.16 -23.62 29.70
C MET A 1 41.58 -23.30 28.29
N SER A 2 40.69 -23.48 27.31
CA SER A 2 41.06 -23.40 25.90
C SER A 2 41.36 -21.95 25.51
N ASP A 3 42.54 -21.71 24.94
CA ASP A 3 42.99 -20.39 24.50
C ASP A 3 42.02 -19.82 23.44
N PHE A 4 41.24 -18.82 23.83
CA PHE A 4 40.34 -18.12 22.93
C PHE A 4 41.18 -17.24 21.99
N ASN A 5 41.43 -17.74 20.78
CA ASN A 5 42.16 -16.99 19.76
C ASN A 5 41.27 -15.86 19.20
N PRO A 6 41.64 -14.58 19.37
CA PRO A 6 40.83 -13.43 18.96
C PRO A 6 40.56 -13.37 17.45
N VAL A 7 41.34 -14.09 16.64
CA VAL A 7 41.12 -14.20 15.18
C VAL A 7 39.76 -14.84 14.86
N PHE A 8 39.32 -15.83 15.64
CA PHE A 8 38.00 -16.45 15.41
C PHE A 8 36.84 -15.50 15.71
N ILE A 9 37.02 -14.60 16.68
CA ILE A 9 36.01 -13.59 17.05
C ILE A 9 35.87 -12.59 15.90
N VAL A 10 36.99 -12.10 15.36
CA VAL A 10 36.99 -11.16 14.22
C VAL A 10 36.37 -11.83 12.98
N PHE A 11 36.73 -13.08 12.70
CA PHE A 11 36.16 -13.83 11.57
C PHE A 11 34.65 -14.02 11.71
N PHE A 12 34.17 -14.35 12.92
CA PHE A 12 32.75 -14.47 13.21
C PHE A 12 31.99 -13.15 13.02
N LEU A 13 32.57 -12.02 13.47
CA LEU A 13 31.96 -10.69 13.29
C LEU A 13 31.84 -10.31 11.80
N VAL A 14 32.84 -10.64 10.98
CA VAL A 14 32.79 -10.39 9.53
C VAL A 14 31.70 -11.24 8.86
N LEU A 15 31.57 -12.51 9.24
CA LEU A 15 30.49 -13.38 8.74
C LEU A 15 29.10 -12.85 9.12
N VAL A 16 28.91 -12.44 10.38
CA VAL A 16 27.64 -11.85 10.83
C VAL A 16 27.32 -10.56 10.07
N ALA A 17 28.32 -9.70 9.83
CA ALA A 17 28.13 -8.47 9.06
C ALA A 17 27.76 -8.74 7.59
N LEU A 18 28.35 -9.75 6.96
CA LEU A 18 28.02 -10.17 5.59
C LEU A 18 26.60 -10.74 5.51
N VAL A 19 26.22 -11.61 6.45
CA VAL A 19 24.84 -12.14 6.53
C VAL A 19 23.85 -10.99 6.74
N PHE A 20 24.14 -10.05 7.63
CA PHE A 20 23.29 -8.89 7.87
C PHE A 20 23.14 -8.00 6.63
N LEU A 21 24.22 -7.77 5.87
CA LEU A 21 24.16 -7.01 4.62
C LEU A 21 23.34 -7.71 3.52
N ILE A 22 23.43 -9.04 3.42
CA ILE A 22 22.63 -9.83 2.48
C ILE A 22 21.15 -9.78 2.86
N PHE A 23 20.82 -10.02 4.14
CA PHE A 23 19.43 -9.95 4.63
C PHE A 23 18.83 -8.52 4.54
N LYS A 24 19.64 -7.48 4.70
CA LYS A 24 19.18 -6.09 4.51
C LYS A 24 18.82 -5.79 3.06
N ARG A 25 19.52 -6.38 2.08
CA ARG A 25 19.23 -6.21 0.65
C ARG A 25 17.98 -6.96 0.18
N THR A 26 17.62 -8.08 0.81
CA THR A 26 16.44 -8.88 0.43
C THR A 26 15.11 -8.28 0.91
N ASN A 27 15.13 -7.22 1.73
CA ASN A 27 13.93 -6.49 2.15
C ASN A 27 13.42 -5.44 1.14
N SER A 28 13.94 -5.46 -0.09
CA SER A 28 13.24 -4.83 -1.21
C SER A 28 12.03 -5.67 -1.60
N ASN A 29 11.00 -5.68 -0.75
CA ASN A 29 9.63 -6.10 -1.10
C ASN A 29 9.03 -5.09 -2.09
N TYR A 30 9.68 -4.90 -3.23
CA TYR A 30 9.10 -4.21 -4.36
C TYR A 30 8.07 -5.16 -4.96
N LYS A 31 6.89 -5.23 -4.33
CA LYS A 31 5.70 -5.81 -4.95
C LYS A 31 5.59 -5.20 -6.35
N PRO A 32 5.46 -6.00 -7.41
CA PRO A 32 5.34 -5.47 -8.76
C PRO A 32 4.20 -4.45 -8.83
N SER A 33 4.41 -3.37 -9.59
CA SER A 33 3.52 -2.21 -9.68
C SER A 33 2.04 -2.58 -9.87
N TYR A 34 1.74 -3.63 -10.64
CA TYR A 34 0.38 -4.12 -10.86
C TYR A 34 -0.30 -4.64 -9.59
N LEU A 35 0.43 -5.26 -8.66
CA LEU A 35 -0.13 -5.74 -7.38
C LEU A 35 -0.49 -4.56 -6.47
N LYS A 36 0.34 -3.51 -6.48
CA LYS A 36 0.05 -2.28 -5.72
C LYS A 36 -1.18 -1.57 -6.28
N LYS A 37 -1.36 -1.51 -7.60
CA LYS A 37 -2.58 -0.98 -8.23
C LYS A 37 -3.83 -1.72 -7.79
N GLN A 38 -3.83 -3.05 -7.88
CA GLN A 38 -5.00 -3.86 -7.49
C GLN A 38 -5.34 -3.73 -6.01
N GLU A 39 -4.32 -3.63 -5.15
CA GLU A 39 -4.50 -3.41 -3.71
C GLU A 39 -5.16 -2.04 -3.45
N LEU A 40 -4.74 -0.98 -4.15
CA LEU A 40 -5.36 0.34 -4.08
C LEU A 40 -6.81 0.34 -4.58
N VAL A 41 -7.10 -0.32 -5.71
CA VAL A 41 -8.47 -0.46 -6.23
C VAL A 41 -9.38 -1.12 -5.18
N LYS A 42 -8.96 -2.24 -4.61
CA LYS A 42 -9.74 -2.95 -3.58
C LYS A 42 -9.94 -2.10 -2.33
N GLN A 43 -8.94 -1.32 -1.94
CA GLN A 43 -9.06 -0.43 -0.80
C GLN A 43 -10.14 0.64 -1.01
N TYR A 44 -10.13 1.34 -2.15
CA TYR A 44 -11.15 2.36 -2.44
C TYR A 44 -12.56 1.76 -2.54
N GLU A 45 -12.69 0.56 -3.11
CA GLU A 45 -13.98 -0.16 -3.15
C GLU A 45 -14.48 -0.51 -1.74
N TYR A 46 -13.60 -1.05 -0.90
CA TYR A 46 -13.94 -1.37 0.48
C TYR A 46 -14.35 -0.13 1.28
N GLU A 47 -13.63 0.98 1.12
CA GLU A 47 -13.94 2.23 1.80
C GLU A 47 -15.29 2.82 1.34
N MET A 48 -15.60 2.77 0.04
CA MET A 48 -16.90 3.18 -0.49
C MET A 48 -18.03 2.32 0.08
N LEU A 49 -17.89 0.99 0.08
CA LEU A 49 -18.90 0.09 0.63
C LEU A 49 -19.08 0.29 2.15
N LYS A 50 -17.99 0.53 2.88
CA LYS A 50 -18.03 0.85 4.31
C LYS A 50 -18.76 2.18 4.56
N LEU A 51 -18.54 3.18 3.71
CA LEU A 51 -19.24 4.46 3.78
C LEU A 51 -20.74 4.28 3.50
N ILE A 52 -21.10 3.47 2.48
CA ILE A 52 -22.49 3.12 2.17
C ILE A 52 -23.15 2.44 3.36
N SER A 53 -22.53 1.38 3.91
CA SER A 53 -23.06 0.65 5.06
C SER A 53 -23.18 1.54 6.31
N LYS A 54 -22.24 2.47 6.52
CA LYS A 54 -22.27 3.38 7.67
C LYS A 54 -23.45 4.35 7.63
N TYR A 55 -23.83 4.83 6.44
CA TYR A 55 -24.89 5.82 6.25
C TYR A 55 -26.13 5.26 5.54
N GLU A 56 -26.31 3.94 5.54
CA GLU A 56 -27.42 3.26 4.84
C GLU A 56 -28.80 3.78 5.26
N LYS A 57 -28.93 4.18 6.53
CA LYS A 57 -30.17 4.70 7.11
C LYS A 57 -30.38 6.21 6.91
N GLU A 58 -29.40 6.91 6.33
CA GLU A 58 -29.36 8.36 6.19
C GLU A 58 -29.04 8.76 4.74
N PRO A 59 -29.98 8.62 3.80
CA PRO A 59 -29.71 8.72 2.35
C PRO A 59 -29.17 10.10 1.92
N GLU A 60 -29.62 11.18 2.56
CA GLU A 60 -29.11 12.53 2.30
C GLU A 60 -27.65 12.71 2.74
N VAL A 61 -27.30 12.18 3.92
CA VAL A 61 -25.93 12.21 4.45
C VAL A 61 -25.03 11.31 3.62
N LEU A 62 -25.53 10.14 3.22
CA LEU A 62 -24.84 9.20 2.35
C LEU A 62 -24.45 9.87 1.01
N LYS A 63 -25.38 10.58 0.37
CA LYS A 63 -25.13 11.26 -0.89
C LYS A 63 -24.01 12.30 -0.77
N VAL A 64 -24.05 13.13 0.28
CA VAL A 64 -23.00 14.14 0.53
C VAL A 64 -21.66 13.46 0.77
N LYS A 65 -21.63 12.41 1.59
CA LYS A 65 -20.39 11.68 1.93
C LYS A 65 -19.81 10.92 0.75
N LYS A 66 -20.65 10.33 -0.13
CA LYS A 66 -20.19 9.71 -1.39
C LYS A 66 -19.52 10.74 -2.30
N ILE A 67 -20.11 11.93 -2.46
CA ILE A 67 -19.54 12.99 -3.30
C ILE A 67 -18.20 13.47 -2.73
N GLU A 68 -18.12 13.67 -1.42
CA GLU A 68 -16.89 14.07 -0.72
C GLU A 68 -15.77 13.04 -0.93
N PHE A 69 -16.10 11.76 -0.75
CA PHE A 69 -15.18 10.65 -0.97
C PHE A 69 -14.70 10.56 -2.43
N LEU A 70 -15.60 10.68 -3.41
CA LEU A 70 -15.24 10.63 -4.83
C LEU A 70 -14.31 11.79 -5.23
N LYS A 71 -14.51 12.99 -4.68
CA LYS A 71 -13.62 14.14 -4.92
C LYS A 71 -12.23 13.87 -4.35
N GLN A 72 -12.16 13.34 -3.13
CA GLN A 72 -10.90 12.98 -2.50
C GLN A 72 -10.18 11.88 -3.28
N ALA A 73 -10.86 10.77 -3.58
CA ALA A 73 -10.31 9.66 -4.36
C ALA A 73 -9.82 10.14 -5.74
N SER A 74 -10.56 11.01 -6.42
CA SER A 74 -10.14 11.57 -7.71
C SER A 74 -8.84 12.38 -7.59
N SER A 75 -8.66 13.16 -6.52
CA SER A 75 -7.46 13.96 -6.31
C SER A 75 -6.26 13.08 -5.94
N GLU A 76 -6.47 12.08 -5.08
CA GLU A 76 -5.42 11.16 -4.64
C GLU A 76 -4.95 10.25 -5.78
N LEU A 77 -5.88 9.71 -6.57
CA LEU A 77 -5.57 8.83 -7.70
C LEU A 77 -4.86 9.56 -8.83
N HIS A 78 -5.21 10.83 -9.10
CA HIS A 78 -4.54 11.62 -10.14
C HIS A 78 -3.09 11.96 -9.79
N ASN A 79 -2.78 12.08 -8.49
CA ASN A 79 -1.42 12.32 -7.99
C ASN A 79 -0.64 11.02 -7.73
N ASN A 80 -1.23 9.86 -8.00
CA ASN A 80 -0.64 8.56 -7.68
C ASN A 80 0.22 8.04 -8.85
N ILE A 81 1.50 7.78 -8.59
CA ILE A 81 2.46 7.27 -9.58
C ILE A 81 2.07 5.93 -10.23
N PHE A 82 1.12 5.21 -9.65
CA PHE A 82 0.63 3.93 -10.14
C PHE A 82 -0.60 4.05 -11.02
N PHE A 83 -1.23 5.22 -11.18
CA PHE A 83 -2.43 5.35 -12.01
C PHE A 83 -2.19 6.30 -13.18
N GLU A 84 -2.59 5.87 -14.37
CA GLU A 84 -2.77 6.79 -15.49
C GLU A 84 -4.09 7.54 -15.35
N ASP A 85 -4.19 8.74 -15.94
CA ASP A 85 -5.40 9.57 -15.89
C ASP A 85 -6.66 8.84 -16.33
N LYS A 86 -6.54 7.96 -17.33
CA LYS A 86 -7.66 7.14 -17.81
C LYS A 86 -8.08 6.09 -16.79
N GLU A 87 -7.12 5.44 -16.13
CA GLU A 87 -7.38 4.43 -15.11
C GLU A 87 -7.98 5.07 -13.84
N ALA A 88 -7.45 6.22 -13.40
CA ALA A 88 -7.98 6.98 -12.29
C ALA A 88 -9.45 7.38 -12.53
N LYS A 89 -9.75 7.92 -13.73
CA LYS A 89 -11.13 8.25 -14.12
C LYS A 89 -12.03 7.02 -14.15
N ALA A 90 -11.57 5.89 -14.69
CA ALA A 90 -12.34 4.65 -14.73
C ALA A 90 -12.64 4.13 -13.31
N LEU A 91 -11.69 4.21 -12.38
CA LEU A 91 -11.90 3.83 -10.98
C LEU A 91 -12.92 4.75 -10.29
N VAL A 92 -12.80 6.07 -10.45
CA VAL A 92 -13.77 7.02 -9.89
C VAL A 92 -15.17 6.80 -10.44
N GLN A 93 -15.30 6.52 -11.75
CA GLN A 93 -16.58 6.16 -12.37
C GLN A 93 -17.16 4.86 -11.78
N LYS A 94 -16.31 3.84 -11.59
CA LYS A 94 -16.72 2.58 -10.95
C LYS A 94 -17.23 2.83 -9.53
N LEU A 95 -16.50 3.60 -8.72
CA LEU A 95 -16.91 3.94 -7.35
C LEU A 95 -18.23 4.73 -7.31
N ALA A 96 -18.49 5.59 -8.30
CA ALA A 96 -19.74 6.34 -8.40
C ALA A 96 -20.95 5.46 -8.76
N SER A 97 -20.72 4.31 -9.39
CA SER A 97 -21.76 3.34 -9.75
C SER A 97 -22.09 2.30 -8.67
N LEU A 98 -21.26 2.22 -7.62
CA LEU A 98 -21.58 1.50 -6.37
C LEU A 98 -22.54 2.33 -5.53
#